data_AF-A0A0F9U6H8-F1
#
_entry.id   AF-A0A0F9U6H8-F1
#
_cell.length_a   1.000
_cell.length_b   1.000
_cell.length_c   1.000
_cell.angle_alpha   90.00
_cell.angle_beta   90.00
_cell.angle_gamma   90.00
#
_symmetry.space_group_name_H-M   'P 1'
#
loop_
_entity.id
_entity.type
_entity.pdbx_description
1 polymer ?
#
loop_
_entity_poly.entity_id
_entity_poly.type
_entity_poly.pdbx_seq_one_letter_code
_entity_poly.pdbx_strand_id
1 'polypeptide(L)'
;MMAGRTLTINELYVLRYLRDGVKPTRWVRPTLVGKVVQGGSSSWASPILLRLTAAELVQRQDPGMYRITQAGREAIAILLPPNRK
;
A
#
# COMPACT_ATOMS: atom_id res chain seq x y z
N MET A 1 -9.34 -17.98 4.43
CA MET A 1 -9.75 -17.90 3.00
C MET A 1 -10.16 -16.46 2.74
N MET A 2 -9.46 -15.69 1.90
CA MET A 2 -9.89 -14.33 1.57
C MET A 2 -10.61 -14.30 0.23
N ALA A 3 -11.89 -13.94 0.28
CA ALA A 3 -12.77 -13.75 -0.87
C ALA A 3 -12.34 -12.54 -1.72
N GLY A 4 -12.60 -12.62 -3.03
CA GLY A 4 -12.13 -11.71 -4.09
C GLY A 4 -12.64 -10.27 -3.97
N ARG A 5 -12.05 -9.48 -3.07
CA ARG A 5 -12.26 -8.04 -2.99
C ARG A 5 -11.50 -7.31 -4.10
N THR A 6 -12.22 -6.49 -4.87
CA THR A 6 -11.60 -5.54 -5.81
C THR A 6 -10.93 -4.40 -5.05
N LEU A 7 -9.67 -4.10 -5.38
CA LEU A 7 -8.95 -2.96 -4.83
C LEU A 7 -9.43 -1.67 -5.48
N THR A 8 -9.60 -0.62 -4.68
CA THR A 8 -9.90 0.72 -5.21
C THR A 8 -8.68 1.30 -5.91
N ILE A 9 -8.89 2.28 -6.81
CA ILE A 9 -7.80 3.01 -7.48
C ILE A 9 -6.82 3.60 -6.46
N ASN A 10 -7.31 4.18 -5.37
CA ASN A 10 -6.47 4.75 -4.32
C ASN A 10 -5.64 3.68 -3.59
N GLU A 11 -6.20 2.50 -3.36
CA GLU A 11 -5.49 1.37 -2.77
C GLU A 11 -4.39 0.85 -3.70
N LEU A 12 -4.66 0.79 -5.01
CA LEU A 12 -3.67 0.45 -6.02
C LEU A 12 -2.51 1.45 -6.03
N TYR A 13 -2.79 2.76 -5.98
CA TYR A 13 -1.72 3.76 -5.93
C TYR A 13 -0.88 3.66 -4.65
N VAL A 14 -1.51 3.42 -3.49
CA VAL A 14 -0.78 3.23 -2.23
C VAL A 14 0.10 1.98 -2.29
N LEU A 15 -0.43 0.85 -2.75
CA LEU A 15 0.36 -0.38 -2.91
C LEU A 15 1.50 -0.20 -3.92
N ARG A 16 1.27 0.52 -5.02
CA ARG A 16 2.30 0.80 -6.03
C ARG A 16 3.43 1.60 -5.43
N TYR A 17 3.10 2.65 -4.66
CA TYR A 17 4.09 3.44 -3.95
C TYR A 17 4.90 2.59 -2.95
N LEU A 18 4.23 1.74 -2.17
CA LEU A 18 4.93 0.87 -1.22
C LEU A 18 5.80 -0.22 -1.88
N ARG A 19 5.45 -0.65 -3.10
CA ARG A 19 6.24 -1.61 -3.89
C ARG A 19 7.45 -0.97 -4.54
N ASP A 20 7.24 0.13 -5.26
CA ASP A 20 8.22 0.71 -6.19
C ASP A 20 8.97 1.91 -5.57
N GLY A 21 8.29 2.70 -4.76
CA GLY A 21 8.81 3.96 -4.20
C GLY A 21 9.56 3.80 -2.87
N VAL A 22 9.63 2.58 -2.34
CA VAL A 22 10.12 2.29 -1.00
C VAL A 22 10.92 0.98 -1.03
N LYS A 23 12.05 0.91 -0.30
CA LYS A 23 12.78 -0.35 -0.12
C LYS A 23 11.85 -1.39 0.56
N PRO A 24 11.82 -2.66 0.13
CA PRO A 24 10.88 -3.65 0.65
C PRO A 24 10.88 -3.84 2.18
N THR A 25 12.03 -3.60 2.83
CA THR A 25 12.19 -3.73 4.29
C THR A 25 11.81 -2.47 5.06
N ARG A 26 11.59 -1.34 4.38
CA ARG A 26 11.42 -0.02 5.00
C ARG A 26 9.98 0.21 5.47
N TRP A 27 9.87 0.71 6.69
CA TRP A 27 8.63 1.18 7.29
C TRP A 27 8.34 2.64 6.92
N VAL A 28 7.08 2.95 6.68
CA VAL A 28 6.63 4.23 6.11
C VAL A 28 5.49 4.82 6.93
N ARG A 29 5.55 6.12 7.21
CA ARG A 29 4.46 6.83 7.89
C ARG A 29 3.33 7.19 6.91
N PRO A 30 2.05 7.17 7.35
CA PRO A 30 0.92 7.56 6.50
C PRO A 30 1.07 8.96 5.89
N THR A 31 1.70 9.91 6.60
CA THR A 31 1.96 11.26 6.07
C THR A 31 2.81 11.24 4.81
N LEU A 32 3.84 10.37 4.75
CA LEU A 32 4.70 10.27 3.58
C LEU A 32 3.95 9.62 2.40
N VAL A 33 3.13 8.61 2.68
CA VAL A 33 2.26 7.98 1.67
C VAL A 33 1.30 9.02 1.09
N GLY A 34 0.58 9.77 1.93
CA GLY A 34 -0.36 10.80 1.47
C GLY A 34 0.34 11.88 0.62
N LYS A 35 1.51 12.34 1.06
CA LYS A 35 2.30 13.37 0.36
C LYS A 35 2.74 12.90 -1.03
N VAL A 36 3.23 11.67 -1.16
CA VAL A 36 3.75 11.17 -2.45
C VAL A 36 2.64 10.75 -3.39
N VAL A 37 1.60 10.09 -2.88
CA VAL A 37 0.54 9.52 -3.73
C VAL A 37 -0.44 10.57 -4.21
N GLN A 38 -0.79 11.55 -3.37
CA GLN A 38 -1.89 12.48 -3.65
C GLN A 38 -1.54 13.94 -3.36
N GLY A 39 -0.33 14.24 -2.88
CA GLY A 39 0.00 15.57 -2.33
C GLY A 39 -0.76 15.89 -1.02
N GLY A 40 -1.38 14.88 -0.41
CA GLY A 40 -2.27 15.01 0.75
C GLY A 40 -1.57 14.76 2.10
N SER A 41 -2.38 14.60 3.15
CA SER A 41 -1.92 14.38 4.53
C SER A 41 -2.10 12.93 4.99
N SER A 42 -1.69 12.64 6.24
CA SER A 42 -1.94 11.35 6.87
C SER A 42 -3.42 11.00 7.01
N SER A 43 -4.33 11.98 7.08
CA SER A 43 -5.77 11.70 7.25
C SER A 43 -6.38 11.02 6.01
N TRP A 44 -5.82 11.29 4.83
CA TRP A 44 -6.20 10.61 3.60
C TRP A 44 -5.62 9.19 3.53
N ALA A 45 -4.33 9.03 3.84
CA ALA A 45 -3.64 7.75 3.67
C ALA A 45 -3.99 6.72 4.77
N SER A 46 -4.24 7.17 6.00
CA SER A 46 -4.48 6.28 7.15
C SER A 46 -5.66 5.31 6.96
N PRO A 47 -6.88 5.74 6.56
CA PRO A 47 -7.98 4.81 6.35
C PRO A 47 -7.70 3.81 5.23
N ILE A 48 -6.98 4.22 4.18
CA ILE A 48 -6.58 3.32 3.08
C ILE A 48 -5.60 2.26 3.60
N LEU A 49 -4.57 2.66 4.35
CA LEU A 49 -3.57 1.75 4.91
C LEU A 49 -4.21 0.78 5.92
N LEU A 50 -5.17 1.23 6.72
CA LEU A 50 -5.92 0.35 7.63
C LEU A 50 -6.74 -0.70 6.86
N ARG A 51 -7.41 -0.33 5.77
CA ARG A 51 -8.13 -1.30 4.92
C ARG A 51 -7.19 -2.30 4.26
N LEU A 52 -6.00 -1.87 3.85
CA LEU A 52 -4.97 -2.75 3.28
C LEU A 52 -4.34 -3.67 4.33
N THR A 53 -4.23 -3.22 5.58
CA THR A 53 -3.81 -4.07 6.71
C THR A 53 -4.85 -5.11 7.05
N ALA A 54 -6.13 -4.75 7.09
CA ALA A 54 -7.21 -5.72 7.26
C ALA A 54 -7.27 -6.77 6.12
N ALA A 55 -6.73 -6.42 4.94
CA ALA A 55 -6.59 -7.31 3.78
C ALA A 55 -5.26 -8.09 3.75
N GLU A 56 -4.41 -7.98 4.78
CA GLU A 56 -3.09 -8.63 4.87
C GLU A 56 -2.11 -8.23 3.74
N LEU A 57 -2.39 -7.15 3.01
CA LEU A 57 -1.54 -6.63 1.94
C LEU A 57 -0.45 -5.68 2.47
N VAL A 58 -0.65 -5.15 3.68
CA VAL A 58 0.26 -4.20 4.34
C VAL A 58 0.34 -4.52 5.83
N GLN A 59 1.54 -4.62 6.39
CA GLN A 59 1.75 -4.72 7.83
C GLN A 59 1.75 -3.34 8.47
N ARG A 60 1.25 -3.28 9.70
CA ARG A 60 1.33 -2.12 10.59
C ARG A 60 2.20 -2.46 11.79
N GLN A 61 3.07 -1.55 12.21
CA GLN A 61 3.76 -1.60 13.49
C GLN A 61 3.57 -0.29 14.25
N ASP A 62 3.76 -0.31 15.56
CA ASP A 62 3.77 0.90 16.37
C ASP A 62 5.08 1.67 16.23
N PRO A 63 5.05 3.02 16.17
CA PRO A 63 3.87 3.89 16.30
C PRO A 63 3.24 4.26 14.94
N GLY A 64 2.39 3.40 14.37
CA GLY A 64 1.62 3.70 13.15
C GLY A 64 2.44 3.77 11.85
N MET A 65 3.43 2.90 11.70
CA MET A 65 4.18 2.75 10.45
C MET A 65 3.72 1.53 9.66
N TYR A 66 3.89 1.60 8.34
CA TYR A 66 3.35 0.62 7.40
C TYR A 66 4.41 0.11 6.43
N ARG A 67 4.26 -1.14 6.00
CA ARG A 67 5.12 -1.79 5.01
C ARG A 67 4.34 -2.81 4.20
N ILE A 68 4.61 -2.93 2.91
CA ILE A 68 3.95 -3.92 2.04
C ILE A 68 4.33 -5.35 2.43
N THR A 69 3.38 -6.29 2.40
CA THR A 69 3.65 -7.72 2.60
C THR A 69 4.15 -8.38 1.32
N GLN A 70 4.52 -9.67 1.40
CA GLN A 70 4.69 -10.48 0.20
C GLN A 70 3.37 -10.58 -0.60
N ALA A 71 2.25 -10.88 0.08
CA ALA A 71 0.93 -10.95 -0.55
C ALA A 71 0.53 -9.62 -1.22
N GLY A 72 0.80 -8.47 -0.60
CA GLY A 72 0.57 -7.15 -1.19
C GLY A 72 1.36 -6.91 -2.47
N ARG A 73 2.62 -7.38 -2.53
CA ARG A 73 3.47 -7.28 -3.72
C ARG A 73 2.95 -8.16 -4.85
N GLU A 74 2.54 -9.38 -4.55
CA GLU A 74 1.98 -10.31 -5.52
C GLU A 74 0.64 -9.82 -6.06
N ALA A 75 -0.25 -9.37 -5.18
CA ALA A 75 -1.56 -8.83 -5.56
C ALA A 75 -1.43 -7.68 -6.57
N ILE A 76 -0.51 -6.74 -6.34
CA ILE A 76 -0.33 -5.62 -7.28
C ILE A 76 0.47 -6.00 -8.53
N ALA A 77 1.32 -7.03 -8.50
CA ALA A 77 2.00 -7.51 -9.70
C ALA A 77 1.02 -8.12 -10.71
N ILE A 78 -0.03 -8.79 -10.22
CA ILE A 78 -1.13 -9.31 -11.04
C ILE A 78 -1.96 -8.16 -11.63
N LEU A 79 -2.28 -7.16 -10.80
CA LEU A 79 -3.19 -6.07 -11.19
C LEU A 79 -2.53 -4.95 -12.00
N LEU A 80 -1.23 -4.73 -11.80
CA LEU A 80 -0.41 -3.76 -12.51
C LEU A 80 0.88 -4.46 -12.97
N PRO A 81 0.81 -5.21 -14.09
CA PRO A 81 2.00 -5.83 -14.65
C PRO A 81 3.06 -4.76 -14.95
N PRO A 82 4.35 -5.09 -14.78
CA PRO A 82 5.42 -4.15 -15.11
C PRO A 82 5.26 -3.71 -16.57
N ASN A 83 5.32 -2.39 -16.82
CA ASN A 83 5.32 -1.85 -18.17
C ASN A 83 6.44 -2.54 -18.95
N ARG A 84 6.08 -3.45 -19.88
CA ARG A 84 7.00 -3.95 -20.89
C ARG A 84 7.33 -2.73 -21.76
N LYS A 85 8.50 -2.15 -21.53
CA LYS A 85 9.14 -1.27 -22.50
C LYS A 85 9.66 -2.09 -23.67
#